data_AF-H1UUT9-F1
#
_entry.id   AF-H1UUT9-F1
#
_cell.length_a   1.000
_cell.length_b   1.000
_cell.length_c   1.000
_cell.angle_alpha   90.00
_cell.angle_beta   90.00
_cell.angle_gamma   90.00
#
_symmetry.space_group_name_H-M   'P 1'
#
loop_
_entity.id
_entity.type
_entity.pdbx_description
1 polymer ?
#
loop_
_entity_poly.entity_id
_entity_poly.type
_entity_poly.pdbx_seq_one_letter_code
_entity_poly.pdbx_strand_id
1 'polypeptide(L)'
;TFVRTLRAVGRDPCPGPQLEGWVRAHGGFGRVSHHRFKTPIGPWARDAHFRGQGMLNLAQILEGLEGFSMKLFCGVLGWPEDKVHAHLAAVRHELKCGAFHAMLDLHTVYGQKPPRPDSPADD
;
A
#
# COMPACT_ATOMS: atom_id res chain seq x y z
N THR A 1 -4.45 0.27 16.37
CA THR A 1 -3.17 0.64 16.99
C THR A 1 -2.18 1.16 15.96
N PHE A 2 -1.71 0.33 15.02
CA PHE A 2 -0.73 0.69 13.98
C PHE A 2 -1.05 1.98 13.18
N VAL A 3 -2.23 2.03 12.54
CA VAL A 3 -2.71 3.19 11.75
C VAL A 3 -2.76 4.48 12.58
N ARG A 4 -3.16 4.38 13.86
CA ARG A 4 -3.21 5.55 14.76
C ARG A 4 -1.81 6.03 15.09
N THR A 5 -0.87 5.12 15.35
CA THR A 5 0.54 5.46 15.62
C THR A 5 1.18 6.16 14.42
N LEU A 6 0.95 5.67 13.20
CA LEU A 6 1.42 6.32 11.98
C LEU A 6 0.94 7.78 11.89
N ARG A 7 -0.36 8.01 12.12
CA ARG A 7 -0.93 9.36 12.11
C ARG A 7 -0.34 10.25 13.21
N ALA A 8 -0.12 9.69 14.40
CA ALA A 8 0.46 10.44 15.53
C ALA A 8 1.90 10.93 15.25
N VAL A 9 2.64 10.23 14.38
CA VAL A 9 3.98 10.65 13.93
C VAL A 9 3.97 11.41 12.59
N GLY A 10 2.81 11.94 12.18
CA GLY A 10 2.67 12.75 10.96
C GLY A 10 2.80 11.95 9.66
N ARG A 11 2.61 10.62 9.70
CA ARG A 11 2.61 9.76 8.51
C ARG A 11 1.19 9.34 8.18
N ASP A 12 0.77 9.57 6.94
CA ASP A 12 -0.51 9.08 6.48
C ASP A 12 -0.42 7.60 6.08
N PRO A 13 -1.17 6.68 6.73
CA PRO A 13 -1.23 5.28 6.35
C PRO A 13 -2.03 5.01 5.05
N CYS A 14 -2.77 6.00 4.55
CA CYS A 14 -3.68 5.89 3.40
C CYS A 14 -3.43 7.04 2.39
N PRO A 15 -2.23 7.15 1.79
CA PRO A 15 -1.93 8.25 0.85
C PRO A 15 -2.66 8.11 -0.49
N GLY A 16 -3.08 6.90 -0.88
CA GLY A 16 -3.67 6.59 -2.18
C GLY A 16 -4.78 7.55 -2.67
N PRO A 17 -5.81 7.84 -1.84
CA PRO A 17 -6.87 8.79 -2.19
C PRO A 17 -6.40 10.23 -2.42
N GLN A 18 -5.23 10.62 -1.91
CA GLN A 18 -4.70 11.98 -2.02
C GLN A 18 -3.79 12.18 -3.23
N LEU A 19 -3.29 11.08 -3.83
CA LEU A 19 -2.30 11.12 -4.89
C LEU A 19 -2.74 11.97 -6.09
N GLU A 20 -4.01 11.89 -6.49
CA GLU A 20 -4.52 12.69 -7.61
C GLU A 20 -4.46 14.19 -7.32
N GLY A 21 -4.89 14.58 -6.11
CA GLY A 21 -4.82 15.96 -5.66
C GLY A 21 -3.38 16.49 -5.66
N TRP A 22 -2.42 15.69 -5.16
CA TRP A 22 -1.00 16.05 -5.16
C TRP A 22 -0.43 16.21 -6.58
N VAL A 23 -0.76 15.30 -7.50
CA VAL A 23 -0.30 15.39 -8.90
C VAL A 23 -0.91 16.61 -9.62
N ARG A 24 -2.18 16.91 -9.37
CA ARG A 24 -2.83 18.11 -9.92
C ARG A 24 -2.24 19.40 -9.34
N ALA A 25 -2.01 19.44 -8.03
CA ALA A 25 -1.45 20.60 -7.33
C ALA A 25 -0.02 20.93 -7.77
N HIS A 26 0.76 19.95 -8.22
CA HIS A 26 2.07 20.19 -8.81
C HIS A 26 2.01 21.10 -10.06
N GLY A 27 0.89 21.11 -10.80
CA GLY A 27 0.68 22.02 -11.95
C GLY A 27 1.55 21.75 -13.20
N GLY A 28 2.30 20.64 -13.22
CA GLY A 28 3.25 20.31 -14.30
C GLY A 28 2.74 19.27 -15.31
N PHE A 29 1.53 18.76 -15.09
CA PHE A 29 0.92 17.71 -15.88
C PHE A 29 -0.44 18.18 -16.41
N GLY A 30 -0.73 17.86 -17.66
CA GLY A 30 -2.04 18.02 -18.29
C GLY A 30 -3.00 16.94 -17.81
N ARG A 31 -3.63 16.20 -18.73
CA ARG A 31 -4.63 15.15 -18.44
C ARG A 31 -4.16 14.18 -17.33
N VAL A 32 -4.61 14.41 -16.09
CA VAL A 32 -4.36 13.55 -14.92
C VAL A 32 -5.49 12.54 -14.79
N SER A 33 -5.13 11.27 -14.60
CA SER A 33 -6.07 10.16 -14.37
C SER A 33 -5.76 9.46 -13.05
N HIS A 34 -6.81 9.02 -12.34
CA HIS A 34 -6.71 8.20 -11.13
C HIS A 34 -7.51 6.93 -11.31
N HIS A 35 -6.84 5.79 -11.16
CA HIS A 35 -7.45 4.47 -11.17
C HIS A 35 -7.26 3.81 -9.80
N ARG A 36 -8.31 3.12 -9.32
CA ARG A 36 -8.27 2.34 -8.09
C ARG A 36 -8.57 0.88 -8.39
N PHE A 37 -7.65 0.00 -8.03
CA PHE A 37 -7.75 -1.43 -8.22
C PHE A 37 -7.86 -2.13 -6.86
N LYS A 38 -8.83 -3.04 -6.75
CA LYS A 38 -8.93 -3.94 -5.61
C LYS A 38 -7.94 -5.07 -5.78
N THR A 39 -6.97 -5.18 -4.88
CA THR A 39 -5.91 -6.18 -5.00
C THR A 39 -5.91 -7.13 -3.79
N PRO A 40 -6.00 -8.44 -4.01
CA PRO A 40 -6.09 -9.40 -2.91
C PRO A 40 -4.74 -9.55 -2.20
N ILE A 41 -4.81 -10.08 -0.98
CA ILE A 41 -3.67 -10.58 -0.21
C ILE A 41 -4.01 -12.02 0.17
N GLY A 42 -3.23 -12.97 -0.34
CA GLY A 42 -3.43 -14.41 -0.17
C GLY A 42 -4.23 -15.08 -1.29
N PRO A 43 -4.46 -16.41 -1.18
CA PRO A 43 -4.96 -17.25 -2.27
C PRO A 43 -6.48 -17.23 -2.48
N TRP A 44 -7.21 -16.37 -1.76
CA TRP A 44 -8.67 -16.48 -1.68
C TRP A 44 -9.42 -16.03 -2.94
N ALA A 45 -8.76 -15.31 -3.85
CA ALA A 45 -9.40 -14.88 -5.10
C ALA A 45 -9.77 -16.10 -5.98
N ARG A 46 -10.98 -16.05 -6.55
CA ARG A 46 -11.49 -17.11 -7.45
C ARG A 46 -10.78 -17.11 -8.80
N ASP A 47 -10.56 -15.93 -9.34
CA ASP A 47 -9.83 -15.73 -10.59
C ASP A 47 -8.35 -16.08 -10.42
N ALA A 48 -7.79 -16.82 -11.39
CA ALA A 48 -6.43 -17.35 -11.32
C ALA A 48 -5.36 -16.24 -11.34
N HIS A 49 -5.59 -15.17 -12.10
CA HIS A 49 -4.68 -14.04 -12.18
C HIS A 49 -4.62 -13.31 -10.83
N PHE A 50 -5.78 -12.97 -10.27
CA PHE A 50 -5.85 -12.31 -8.96
C PHE A 50 -5.38 -13.21 -7.83
N ARG A 51 -5.54 -14.53 -7.92
CA ARG A 51 -4.96 -15.48 -6.95
C ARG A 51 -3.43 -15.43 -6.96
N GLY A 52 -2.82 -15.44 -8.14
CA GLY A 52 -1.37 -15.30 -8.30
C GLY A 52 -0.86 -13.98 -7.71
N GLN A 53 -1.51 -12.87 -8.05
CA GLN A 53 -1.21 -11.56 -7.48
C GLN A 53 -1.35 -11.55 -5.94
N GLY A 54 -2.42 -12.15 -5.42
CA GLY A 54 -2.66 -12.23 -3.99
C GLY A 54 -1.57 -13.00 -3.25
N MET A 55 -1.08 -14.10 -3.83
CA MET A 55 0.04 -14.85 -3.26
C MET A 55 1.34 -14.03 -3.23
N LEU A 56 1.63 -13.25 -4.28
CA LEU A 56 2.80 -12.35 -4.29
C LEU A 56 2.68 -11.26 -3.21
N ASN A 57 1.50 -10.63 -3.09
CA ASN A 57 1.24 -9.65 -2.05
C ASN A 57 1.38 -10.24 -0.64
N LEU A 58 0.90 -11.48 -0.43
CA LEU A 58 1.06 -12.17 0.84
C LEU A 58 2.53 -12.41 1.17
N ALA A 59 3.34 -12.88 0.20
CA ALA A 59 4.77 -13.07 0.40
C ALA A 59 5.48 -11.76 0.77
N GLN A 60 5.22 -10.68 0.03
CA GLN A 60 5.78 -9.35 0.29
C GLN A 60 5.43 -8.85 1.70
N ILE A 61 4.16 -8.99 2.13
CA ILE A 61 3.73 -8.56 3.45
C ILE A 61 4.42 -9.38 4.53
N LEU A 62 4.50 -10.71 4.38
CA LEU A 62 5.10 -11.58 5.40
C LEU A 62 6.59 -11.31 5.60
N GLU A 63 7.32 -11.03 4.51
CA GLU A 63 8.75 -10.68 4.54
C GLU A 63 8.99 -9.29 5.13
N GLY A 64 8.18 -8.30 4.76
CA GLY A 64 8.32 -6.92 5.23
C GLY A 64 7.70 -6.63 6.60
N LEU A 65 6.84 -7.53 7.12
CA LEU A 65 5.98 -7.29 8.28
C LEU A 65 6.72 -6.72 9.49
N GLU A 66 7.91 -7.27 9.77
CA GLU A 66 8.73 -6.85 10.89
C GLU A 66 9.33 -5.46 10.68
N GLY A 67 9.89 -5.20 9.50
CA GLY A 67 10.45 -3.89 9.13
C GLY A 67 9.43 -2.77 9.24
N PHE A 68 8.16 -3.02 8.87
CA PHE A 68 7.08 -2.04 9.03
C PHE A 68 6.72 -1.77 10.50
N SER A 69 6.98 -2.73 11.37
CA SER A 69 6.44 -2.77 12.73
C SER A 69 7.40 -2.25 13.78
N MET A 70 8.69 -2.62 13.71
CA MET A 70 9.64 -2.40 14.81
C MET A 70 9.76 -0.93 15.23
N LYS A 71 9.93 -0.01 14.27
CA LYS A 71 10.06 1.42 14.60
C LYS A 71 8.82 1.99 15.29
N LEU A 72 7.64 1.55 14.89
CA LEU A 72 6.37 2.06 15.43
C LEU A 72 6.07 1.44 16.80
N PHE A 73 6.19 0.13 16.94
CA PHE A 73 5.85 -0.54 18.20
C PHE A 73 6.92 -0.32 19.27
N CYS A 74 8.20 -0.53 18.97
CA CYS A 74 9.26 -0.33 19.95
C CYS A 74 9.60 1.15 20.11
N GLY A 75 9.82 1.86 19.01
CA GLY A 75 10.32 3.23 19.03
C GLY A 75 9.28 4.30 19.42
N VAL A 76 8.01 4.12 19.03
CA VAL A 76 6.95 5.11 19.31
C VAL A 76 6.05 4.65 20.45
N LEU A 77 5.64 3.38 20.47
CA LEU A 77 4.75 2.84 21.51
C LEU A 77 5.49 2.26 22.72
N GLY A 78 6.82 2.15 22.68
CA GLY A 78 7.62 1.63 23.79
C GLY A 78 7.38 0.15 24.10
N TRP A 79 6.88 -0.64 23.16
CA TRP A 79 6.71 -2.08 23.38
C TRP A 79 8.07 -2.78 23.45
N PRO A 80 8.23 -3.77 24.34
CA PRO A 80 9.41 -4.61 24.32
C PRO A 80 9.39 -5.51 23.07
N GLU A 81 10.58 -5.84 22.55
CA GLU A 81 10.73 -6.52 21.25
C GLU A 81 10.07 -7.90 21.23
N ASP A 82 10.21 -8.67 22.31
CA ASP A 82 9.59 -9.99 22.49
C ASP A 82 8.07 -9.95 22.30
N LYS A 83 7.41 -8.93 22.87
CA LYS A 83 5.98 -8.68 22.72
C LYS A 83 5.62 -8.35 21.26
N VAL A 84 6.47 -7.60 20.56
CA VAL A 84 6.26 -7.29 19.14
C VAL A 84 6.38 -8.57 18.31
N HIS A 85 7.42 -9.37 18.49
CA HIS A 85 7.59 -10.62 17.75
C HIS A 85 6.43 -11.59 17.99
N ALA A 86 5.96 -11.73 19.23
CA ALA A 86 4.78 -12.54 19.56
C ALA A 86 3.52 -12.02 18.85
N HIS A 87 3.31 -10.69 18.83
CA HIS A 87 2.21 -10.08 18.09
C HIS A 87 2.31 -10.33 16.58
N LEU A 88 3.50 -10.18 15.98
CA LEU A 88 3.71 -10.42 14.56
C LEU A 88 3.57 -11.90 14.20
N ALA A 89 3.89 -12.84 15.10
CA ALA A 89 3.62 -14.25 14.89
C ALA A 89 2.12 -14.53 14.72
N ALA A 90 1.27 -13.91 15.55
CA ALA A 90 -0.18 -14.00 15.42
C ALA A 90 -0.68 -13.40 14.09
N VAL A 91 -0.17 -12.22 13.70
CA VAL A 91 -0.52 -11.60 12.41
C VAL A 91 -0.16 -12.50 11.23
N ARG A 92 1.04 -13.11 11.24
CA ARG A 92 1.46 -14.06 10.19
C ARG A 92 0.55 -15.28 10.14
N HIS A 93 0.10 -15.77 11.28
CA HIS A 93 -0.83 -16.89 11.35
C HIS A 93 -2.18 -16.52 10.73
N GLU A 94 -2.77 -15.40 11.14
CA GLU A 94 -4.06 -14.93 10.65
C GLU A 94 -4.08 -14.67 9.14
N LEU A 95 -3.01 -14.08 8.59
CA LEU A 95 -2.87 -13.86 7.15
C LEU A 95 -2.78 -15.17 6.34
N LYS A 96 -2.32 -16.25 6.95
CA LYS A 96 -2.13 -17.56 6.28
C LYS A 96 -3.31 -18.51 6.48
N CYS A 97 -4.05 -18.40 7.59
CA CYS A 97 -5.08 -19.37 7.94
C CYS A 97 -6.42 -19.15 7.18
N GLY A 98 -6.54 -18.06 6.42
CA GLY A 98 -7.75 -17.78 5.64
C GLY A 98 -8.94 -17.34 6.50
N ALA A 99 -8.69 -16.86 7.73
CA ALA A 99 -9.74 -16.35 8.62
C ALA A 99 -10.52 -15.16 8.02
N PHE A 100 -9.91 -14.45 7.06
CA PHE A 100 -10.54 -13.36 6.34
C PHE A 100 -9.95 -13.19 4.94
N HIS A 101 -10.68 -12.49 4.07
CA HIS A 101 -10.22 -12.12 2.74
C HIS A 101 -9.52 -10.76 2.77
N ALA A 102 -8.23 -10.79 3.04
CA ALA A 102 -7.38 -9.60 3.08
C ALA A 102 -7.28 -8.95 1.68
N MET A 103 -7.44 -7.62 1.61
CA MET A 103 -7.43 -6.86 0.35
C MET A 103 -6.86 -5.46 0.58
N LEU A 104 -6.16 -4.91 -0.40
CA LEU A 104 -5.69 -3.52 -0.41
C LEU A 104 -6.15 -2.80 -1.69
N ASP A 105 -6.43 -1.50 -1.55
CA ASP A 105 -6.72 -0.62 -2.68
C ASP A 105 -5.40 -0.10 -3.26
N LEU A 106 -5.08 -0.53 -4.49
CA LEU A 106 -3.95 0.00 -5.25
C LEU A 106 -4.44 1.24 -6.02
N HIS A 107 -3.84 2.38 -5.71
CA HIS A 107 -4.13 3.64 -6.39
C HIS A 107 -3.03 3.93 -7.42
N THR A 108 -3.41 4.05 -8.69
CA THR A 108 -2.53 4.40 -9.79
C THR A 108 -2.92 5.78 -10.30
N VAL A 109 -2.02 6.76 -10.14
CA VAL A 109 -2.21 8.12 -10.63
C VAL A 109 -1.11 8.43 -11.64
N TYR A 110 -1.49 8.93 -12.80
CA TYR A 110 -0.55 9.37 -13.82
C TYR A 110 -1.09 10.61 -14.54
N GLY A 111 -0.18 11.43 -15.07
CA GLY A 111 -0.50 12.63 -15.81
C GLY A 111 0.37 12.78 -17.05
N GLN A 112 -0.21 13.33 -18.12
CA GLN A 112 0.53 13.58 -19.35
C GLN A 112 1.34 14.88 -19.23
N LYS A 113 2.64 14.84 -19.57
CA LYS A 113 3.45 16.06 -19.67
C LYS A 113 2.93 16.94 -20.83
N PRO A 114 2.95 18.27 -20.71
CA PRO A 114 2.69 19.14 -21.85
C PRO A 114 3.60 18.77 -23.04
N PRO A 115 3.10 18.89 -24.28
CA PRO A 115 3.94 18.72 -25.46
C PRO A 115 5.16 19.65 -25.38
N ARG A 116 6.31 19.18 -25.85
CA ARG A 116 7.49 20.04 -25.97
C ARG A 116 7.20 21.10 -27.04
N PRO A 117 7.67 22.35 -26.86
CA PRO A 117 7.46 23.42 -27.83
C PRO A 117 7.86 23.04 -29.28
N ASP A 118 8.84 22.15 -29.43
CA ASP A 118 9.46 21.82 -30.72
C ASP A 118 9.15 20.40 -31.22
N SER A 119 8.17 19.69 -30.65
CA SER A 119 7.75 18.39 -31.19
C SER A 119 6.60 18.59 -32.18
N PRO A 120 6.72 18.13 -33.45
CA PRO A 120 5.62 18.18 -34.38
C PRO A 120 4.41 17.45 -33.80
N ALA A 121 3.21 17.95 -34.07
CA ALA A 121 1.99 17.28 -33.66
C ALA A 121 1.95 15.89 -34.32
N ASP A 122 1.95 14.83 -33.51
CA ASP A 122 1.70 13.49 -34.00
C ASP A 122 0.21 13.40 -34.36
N ASP A 123 -0.09 13.47 -35.66
CA ASP A 123 -1.40 13.19 -36.29
C ASP A 123 -1.71 11.68 -36.29
#